data_AF-A0A2E4P009-F1
#
_entry.id   AF-A0A2E4P009-F1
#
_cell.length_a   1.000
_cell.length_b   1.000
_cell.length_c   1.000
_cell.angle_alpha   90.00
_cell.angle_beta   90.00
_cell.angle_gamma   90.00
#
_symmetry.space_group_name_H-M   'P 1'
#
loop_
_entity.id
_entity.type
_entity.pdbx_description
1 polymer ?
#
loop_
_entity_poly.entity_id
_entity_poly.type
_entity_poly.pdbx_seq_one_letter_code
_entity_poly.pdbx_strand_id
1 'polypeptide(L)'
;MKFPKVTVVLVSAALLFVLWEQTRERPPSVDASRFTNLTANPVERSVAMDWVVKQIPALCDDTIGQSRRSEAHSTCVSKSEARTSTCRRGIYDRFPSVIASEEVFRDLFITAMSCLAPRSGLVD
;
A
#
# COMPACT_ATOMS: atom_id res chain seq x y z
N MET A 1 -32.57 19.89 30.42
CA MET A 1 -31.61 19.97 29.29
C MET A 1 -31.57 18.62 28.59
N LYS A 2 -31.81 18.57 27.27
CA LYS A 2 -31.89 17.31 26.51
C LYS A 2 -30.46 16.92 26.13
N PHE A 3 -29.88 15.95 26.84
CA PHE A 3 -28.55 15.43 26.55
C PHE A 3 -28.46 15.05 25.07
N PRO A 4 -27.47 15.54 24.33
CA PRO A 4 -27.40 15.36 22.90
C PRO A 4 -26.85 13.96 22.61
N LYS A 5 -27.70 12.94 22.80
CA LYS A 5 -27.39 11.50 22.72
C LYS A 5 -26.70 11.13 21.41
N VAL A 6 -27.09 11.77 20.31
CA VAL A 6 -26.53 11.53 18.98
C VAL A 6 -25.03 11.82 18.94
N THR A 7 -24.60 12.96 19.48
CA THR A 7 -23.19 13.35 19.57
C THR A 7 -22.39 12.37 20.42
N VAL A 8 -22.94 11.95 21.55
CA VAL A 8 -22.26 10.98 22.44
C VAL A 8 -22.08 9.64 21.72
N VAL A 9 -23.09 9.16 20.99
CA VAL A 9 -22.99 7.92 20.22
C VAL A 9 -21.97 8.02 19.10
N LEU A 10 -21.96 9.12 18.35
CA LEU A 10 -20.98 9.33 17.27
C LEU A 10 -19.54 9.42 17.79
N VAL A 11 -19.33 10.14 18.90
CA VAL A 11 -18.00 10.24 19.53
C VAL A 11 -17.54 8.87 20.04
N SER A 12 -18.41 8.11 20.70
CA SER A 12 -18.08 6.75 21.16
C SER A 12 -17.78 5.79 20.01
N ALA A 13 -18.54 5.85 18.92
CA ALA A 13 -18.29 5.04 17.73
C ALA A 13 -16.95 5.38 17.06
N ALA A 14 -16.63 6.67 16.96
CA ALA A 14 -15.34 7.12 16.43
C ALA A 14 -14.16 6.65 17.31
N LEU A 15 -14.30 6.74 18.64
CA LEU A 15 -13.29 6.26 19.58
C LEU A 15 -13.08 4.74 19.46
N LEU A 16 -14.16 3.97 19.35
CA LEU A 16 -14.08 2.52 19.13
C LEU A 16 -13.40 2.17 17.80
N PHE A 17 -13.69 2.93 16.73
CA PHE A 17 -13.04 2.74 15.44
C PHE A 17 -11.53 3.01 15.50
N VAL A 18 -11.12 4.08 16.19
CA VAL A 18 -9.70 4.40 16.42
C VAL A 18 -9.01 3.32 17.26
N LEU A 19 -9.66 2.84 18.32
CA LEU A 19 -9.12 1.77 19.17
C LEU A 19 -8.96 0.47 18.37
N TRP A 20 -9.96 0.14 17.56
CA TRP A 20 -9.95 -1.03 16.68
C TRP A 20 -8.79 -0.99 15.68
N GLU A 21 -8.55 0.16 15.04
CA GLU A 21 -7.38 0.40 14.17
C GLU A 21 -6.04 0.24 14.91
N GLN A 22 -5.94 0.72 16.15
CA GLN A 22 -4.72 0.58 16.96
C GLN A 22 -4.46 -0.87 17.39
N THR A 23 -5.51 -1.63 17.70
CA THR A 23 -5.40 -3.04 18.14
C THR A 23 -5.23 -4.03 16.99
N ARG A 24 -5.43 -3.59 15.75
CA ARG A 24 -5.26 -4.46 14.59
C ARG A 24 -3.78 -4.75 14.40
N GLU A 25 -3.37 -5.98 14.72
CA GLU A 25 -2.00 -6.45 14.52
C GLU A 25 -1.60 -6.25 13.06
N ARG A 26 -0.70 -5.28 12.82
CA ARG A 26 -0.10 -5.09 11.50
C ARG A 26 0.72 -6.35 11.22
N PRO A 27 0.40 -7.13 10.17
CA PRO A 27 1.20 -8.31 9.83
C PRO A 27 2.65 -7.85 9.64
N PRO A 28 3.64 -8.58 10.19
CA PRO A 28 5.01 -8.10 10.36
C PRO A 28 5.46 -7.36 9.11
N SER A 29 5.92 -6.12 9.30
CA SER A 29 6.48 -5.32 8.23
C SER A 29 7.66 -6.11 7.66
N VAL A 30 7.54 -6.57 6.41
CA VAL A 30 8.71 -7.06 5.68
C VAL A 30 9.63 -5.85 5.59
N ASP A 31 10.79 -5.91 6.25
CA ASP A 31 11.75 -4.83 6.29
C ASP A 31 12.38 -4.67 4.89
N ALA A 32 12.65 -3.45 4.46
CA ALA A 32 13.33 -3.20 3.18
C ALA A 32 14.70 -3.90 3.12
N SER A 33 15.32 -4.12 4.28
CA SER A 33 16.56 -4.91 4.44
C SER A 33 16.46 -6.33 3.90
N ARG A 34 15.25 -6.93 3.85
CA ARG A 34 15.00 -8.27 3.30
C ARG A 34 15.15 -8.35 1.79
N PHE A 35 15.28 -7.22 1.10
CA PHE A 35 15.57 -7.14 -0.34
C PHE A 35 17.01 -6.73 -0.64
N THR A 36 17.89 -6.73 0.38
CA THR A 36 19.33 -6.56 0.19
C THR A 36 19.99 -7.92 -0.04
N ASN A 37 20.92 -8.02 -1.00
CA ASN A 37 21.63 -9.26 -1.32
C ASN A 37 20.67 -10.43 -1.67
N LEU A 38 19.79 -10.19 -2.64
CA LEU A 38 18.81 -11.18 -3.13
C LEU A 38 19.46 -12.41 -3.76
N THR A 39 20.73 -12.32 -4.15
CA THR A 39 21.50 -13.47 -4.65
C THR A 39 21.76 -14.49 -3.56
N ALA A 40 22.05 -14.04 -2.33
CA ALA A 40 22.22 -14.93 -1.18
C ALA A 40 20.88 -15.31 -0.53
N ASN A 41 19.86 -14.44 -0.60
CA ASN A 41 18.56 -14.63 0.03
C ASN A 41 17.43 -14.33 -0.96
N PRO A 42 17.13 -15.24 -1.90
CA PRO A 42 16.07 -15.03 -2.87
C PRO A 42 14.71 -14.95 -2.19
N VAL A 43 13.82 -14.13 -2.75
CA VAL A 43 12.47 -13.91 -2.21
C VAL A 43 11.42 -14.35 -3.20
N GLU A 44 10.30 -14.89 -2.70
CA GLU A 44 9.16 -15.17 -3.56
C GLU A 44 8.54 -13.87 -4.09
N ARG A 45 8.14 -13.88 -5.35
CA ARG A 45 7.45 -12.76 -6.00
C ARG A 45 6.16 -12.36 -5.27
N SER A 46 5.45 -13.33 -4.70
CA SER A 46 4.27 -13.12 -3.86
C SER A 46 4.60 -12.24 -2.64
N VAL A 47 5.67 -12.58 -1.93
CA VAL A 47 6.15 -11.86 -0.75
C VAL A 47 6.62 -10.45 -1.13
N ALA A 48 7.33 -10.32 -2.25
CA ALA A 48 7.72 -9.01 -2.77
C ALA A 48 6.49 -8.15 -3.08
N MET A 49 5.49 -8.70 -3.78
CA MET A 49 4.27 -7.98 -4.13
C MET A 49 3.44 -7.59 -2.90
N ASP A 50 3.32 -8.48 -1.92
CA ASP A 50 2.61 -8.19 -0.68
C ASP A 50 3.29 -7.08 0.12
N TRP A 51 4.63 -6.99 0.06
CA TRP A 51 5.35 -5.85 0.59
C TRP A 51 5.03 -4.56 -0.16
N VAL A 52 5.02 -4.57 -1.50
CA VAL A 52 4.68 -3.37 -2.29
C VAL A 52 3.26 -2.87 -1.98
N VAL A 53 2.29 -3.78 -1.85
CA VAL A 53 0.91 -3.42 -1.50
C VAL A 53 0.83 -2.73 -0.14
N LYS A 54 1.64 -3.15 0.84
CA LYS A 54 1.72 -2.46 2.15
C LYS A 54 2.26 -1.03 2.04
N GLN A 55 2.98 -0.69 0.97
CA GLN A 55 3.51 0.66 0.75
C GLN A 55 2.53 1.62 0.07
N ILE A 56 1.32 1.17 -0.32
CA ILE A 56 0.31 2.01 -0.98
C ILE A 56 0.09 3.37 -0.28
N PRO A 57 -0.07 3.46 1.05
CA PRO A 57 -0.27 4.74 1.72
C PRO A 57 0.89 5.73 1.50
N ALA A 58 2.13 5.25 1.61
CA ALA A 58 3.34 6.06 1.40
C ALA A 58 3.49 6.47 -0.07
N LEU A 59 3.14 5.58 -1.01
CA LEU A 59 3.12 5.90 -2.44
C LEU A 59 2.06 6.98 -2.76
N CYS A 60 0.91 6.93 -2.09
CA CYS A 60 -0.12 7.95 -2.23
C CYS A 60 0.29 9.31 -1.63
N ASP A 61 1.05 9.31 -0.52
CA ASP A 61 1.66 10.52 0.03
C ASP A 61 2.66 11.15 -0.96
N ASP A 62 3.51 10.35 -1.60
CA ASP A 62 4.49 10.83 -2.58
C ASP A 62 3.86 11.36 -3.87
N THR A 63 2.72 10.83 -4.28
CA THR A 63 2.02 11.25 -5.51
C THR A 63 1.15 12.48 -5.30
N ILE A 64 0.64 12.71 -4.09
CA ILE A 64 -0.20 13.84 -3.74
C ILE A 64 0.67 14.83 -2.98
N GLY A 65 1.27 15.78 -3.70
CA GLY A 65 2.12 16.81 -3.08
C GLY A 65 1.46 17.45 -1.85
N GLN A 66 2.30 17.83 -0.87
CA GLN A 66 1.96 18.20 0.53
C GLN A 66 0.79 19.17 0.75
N SER A 67 0.29 19.85 -0.29
CA SER A 67 -0.76 20.87 -0.21
C SER A 67 -2.19 20.38 -0.48
N ARG A 68 -2.40 19.14 -0.96
CA ARG A 68 -3.76 18.60 -1.26
C ARG A 68 -4.24 17.58 -0.22
N ARG A 69 -4.99 18.12 0.75
CA ARG A 69 -5.83 17.54 1.81
C ARG A 69 -6.27 16.06 1.64
N SER A 70 -6.30 15.37 2.79
CA SER A 70 -6.74 14.00 3.13
C SER A 70 -7.72 13.27 2.22
N GLU A 71 -8.64 13.96 1.54
CA GLU A 71 -9.59 13.36 0.59
C GLU A 71 -8.91 12.87 -0.69
N ALA A 72 -7.91 13.60 -1.18
CA ALA A 72 -7.12 13.14 -2.33
C ALA A 72 -6.35 11.87 -1.96
N HIS A 73 -5.78 11.84 -0.74
CA HIS A 73 -5.04 10.69 -0.22
C HIS A 73 -5.92 9.47 -0.06
N SER A 74 -7.05 9.59 0.63
CA SER A 74 -7.99 8.48 0.80
C SER A 74 -8.54 7.97 -0.53
N THR A 75 -8.76 8.87 -1.49
CA THR A 75 -9.15 8.51 -2.87
C THR A 75 -8.04 7.74 -3.59
N CYS A 76 -6.77 8.15 -3.43
CA CYS A 76 -5.64 7.42 -3.99
C CYS A 76 -5.55 6.02 -3.39
N VAL A 77 -5.54 5.91 -2.06
CA VAL A 77 -5.46 4.62 -1.35
C VAL A 77 -6.57 3.68 -1.81
N SER A 78 -7.82 4.15 -1.81
CA SER A 78 -8.97 3.35 -2.22
C SER A 78 -8.86 2.87 -3.69
N LYS A 79 -8.42 3.75 -4.60
CA LYS A 79 -8.21 3.38 -6.01
C LYS A 79 -7.06 2.39 -6.18
N SER A 80 -5.97 2.56 -5.43
CA SER A 80 -4.82 1.67 -5.45
C SER A 80 -5.16 0.28 -4.90
N GLU A 81 -5.91 0.21 -3.80
CA GLU A 81 -6.42 -1.05 -3.24
C GLU A 81 -7.29 -1.79 -4.26
N ALA A 82 -8.23 -1.10 -4.91
CA ALA A 82 -9.09 -1.68 -5.95
C ALA A 82 -8.31 -2.25 -7.15
N ARG A 83 -7.15 -1.65 -7.48
CA ARG A 83 -6.26 -2.11 -8.58
C ARG A 83 -5.35 -3.27 -8.19
N THR A 84 -5.21 -3.57 -6.90
CA THR A 84 -4.22 -4.55 -6.40
C THR A 84 -4.34 -5.90 -7.08
N SER A 85 -5.56 -6.40 -7.29
CA SER A 85 -5.78 -7.70 -7.93
C SER A 85 -5.29 -7.73 -9.38
N THR A 86 -5.61 -6.70 -10.16
CA THR A 86 -5.17 -6.53 -11.55
C THR A 86 -3.66 -6.33 -11.65
N CYS A 87 -3.09 -5.46 -10.82
CA CYS A 87 -1.65 -5.21 -10.79
C CYS A 87 -0.88 -6.47 -10.40
N ARG A 88 -1.35 -7.21 -9.40
CA ARG A 88 -0.73 -8.47 -8.98
C ARG A 88 -0.70 -9.49 -10.12
N ARG A 89 -1.79 -9.63 -10.90
CA ARG A 89 -1.81 -10.50 -12.09
C ARG A 89 -0.77 -10.06 -13.12
N GLY A 90 -0.74 -8.77 -13.49
CA GLY A 90 0.23 -8.26 -14.46
C GLY A 90 1.69 -8.46 -14.04
N ILE A 91 1.99 -8.33 -12.73
CA ILE A 91 3.31 -8.65 -12.18
C ILE A 91 3.59 -10.16 -12.26
N TYR A 92 2.59 -10.99 -11.99
CA TYR A 92 2.76 -12.44 -11.98
C TYR A 92 2.99 -13.04 -13.37
N ASP A 93 2.50 -12.36 -14.41
CA ASP A 93 2.71 -12.76 -15.79
C ASP A 93 4.08 -12.33 -16.34
N ARG A 94 4.68 -11.27 -15.77
CA ARG A 94 5.92 -10.66 -16.29
C ARG A 94 7.19 -11.08 -15.55
N PHE A 95 7.11 -11.31 -14.25
CA PHE A 95 8.28 -11.54 -13.39
C PHE A 95 8.45 -13.02 -13.01
N PRO A 96 9.66 -13.51 -12.73
CA PRO A 96 9.87 -14.89 -12.27
C PRO A 96 9.21 -15.13 -10.90
N SER A 97 8.91 -16.40 -10.58
CA SER A 97 8.30 -16.78 -9.28
C SER A 97 9.21 -16.50 -8.09
N VAL A 98 10.53 -16.56 -8.30
CA VAL A 98 11.57 -16.29 -7.32
C VAL A 98 12.42 -15.13 -7.82
N ILE A 99 12.60 -14.12 -6.99
CA ILE A 99 13.41 -12.93 -7.27
C ILE A 99 14.75 -13.10 -6.56
N ALA A 100 15.80 -13.36 -7.33
CA ALA A 100 17.16 -13.60 -6.83
C ALA A 100 18.15 -12.48 -7.20
N SER A 101 17.68 -11.39 -7.81
CA SER A 101 18.50 -10.26 -8.17
C SER A 101 17.83 -8.93 -7.84
N GLU A 102 18.66 -7.97 -7.46
CA GLU A 102 18.23 -6.61 -7.12
C GLU A 102 17.68 -5.87 -8.34
N GLU A 103 18.22 -6.13 -9.53
CA GLU A 103 17.74 -5.56 -10.77
C GLU A 103 16.30 -5.98 -11.08
N VAL A 104 16.00 -7.28 -10.94
CA VAL A 104 14.64 -7.82 -11.16
C VAL A 104 13.69 -7.31 -10.08
N PHE A 105 14.14 -7.24 -8.83
CA PHE A 105 13.33 -6.66 -7.76
C PHE A 105 13.01 -5.18 -8.01
N ARG A 106 14.00 -4.39 -8.46
CA ARG A 106 13.82 -2.98 -8.78
C ARG A 106 12.82 -2.80 -9.91
N ASP A 107 12.92 -3.59 -10.97
CA ASP A 107 12.00 -3.53 -12.10
C ASP A 107 10.57 -3.94 -11.71
N LEU A 108 10.44 -4.99 -10.88
CA LEU A 108 9.17 -5.40 -10.28
C LEU A 108 8.56 -4.26 -9.47
N PHE A 109 9.36 -3.64 -8.60
CA PHE A 109 8.92 -2.56 -7.74
C PHE A 109 8.43 -1.35 -8.54
N ILE A 110 9.20 -0.90 -9.53
CA ILE A 110 8.84 0.21 -10.43
C ILE A 110 7.54 -0.11 -11.18
N THR A 111 7.44 -1.32 -11.76
CA THR A 111 6.25 -1.75 -12.49
C THR A 111 5.03 -1.77 -11.57
N ALA A 112 5.16 -2.32 -10.37
CA ALA A 112 4.08 -2.43 -9.40
C ALA A 112 3.63 -1.05 -8.90
N MET A 113 4.56 -0.14 -8.59
CA MET A 113 4.25 1.24 -8.21
C MET A 113 3.48 1.98 -9.31
N SER A 114 3.93 1.87 -10.57
CA SER A 114 3.25 2.52 -11.70
C SER A 114 1.81 2.04 -11.87
N CYS A 115 1.56 0.77 -11.58
CA CYS A 115 0.23 0.19 -11.68
C CYS A 115 -0.67 0.57 -10.48
N LEU A 116 -0.13 0.51 -9.26
CA LEU A 116 -0.88 0.75 -8.02
C LEU A 116 -1.19 2.23 -7.83
N ALA A 117 -0.20 3.11 -7.95
CA ALA A 117 -0.32 4.54 -7.71
C ALA A 117 0.25 5.35 -8.90
N PRO A 118 -0.37 5.28 -10.09
CA PRO A 118 0.07 6.07 -11.23
C PRO A 118 -0.03 7.56 -10.89
N ARG A 119 1.08 8.27 -11.12
CA ARG A 119 1.11 9.73 -11.00
C ARG A 119 0.10 10.31 -11.99
N SER A 120 -0.80 11.15 -11.49
CA SER A 120 -1.80 11.83 -12.32
C SER A 120 -1.06 12.76 -13.30
N GLY A 121 -0.92 12.34 -14.55
CA GLY A 121 -0.18 13.07 -15.59
C GLY A 121 0.83 12.22 -16.39
N LEU A 122 1.13 11.00 -15.96
CA LEU A 122 1.84 9.99 -16.76
C LEU A 122 0.80 9.02 -17.36
N VAL A 123 0.07 9.52 -18.34
CA VAL A 123 -0.71 8.70 -19.27
C VAL A 123 -0.09 8.97 -20.63
N ASP A 124 0.53 7.94 -21.22
CA ASP A 124 0.50 7.77 -22.67
C ASP A 124 -0.71 6.88 -22.99
#